data_AF-A0A2V8PR75-F1
#
_entry.id   AF-A0A2V8PR75-F1
#
_cell.length_a   1.000
_cell.length_b   1.000
_cell.length_c   1.000
_cell.angle_alpha   90.00
_cell.angle_beta   90.00
_cell.angle_gamma   90.00
#
_symmetry.space_group_name_H-M   'P 1'
#
loop_
_entity.id
_entity.type
_entity.pdbx_description
1 polymer ?
#
loop_
_entity_poly.entity_id
_entity_poly.type
_entity_poly.pdbx_seq_one_letter_code
_entity_poly.pdbx_strand_id
1 'polypeptide(L)'
;MKSQPPKPKPISKLASIPPSVARILTAVVLLPILIASILVEKLAYLFVALAGIAMGAALVEFWKLARKQQTRADFAAGFLGGLALFIVFLFSEPGKLDLLMIQFILILLTIGTLTAAMLRGAPFDRMITSAGITVLGVLYIVLLGGHLVALRVGFAPQLSKHLLSFFFLVI
;
A
#
# COMPACT_ATOMS: atom_id res chain seq x y z
N MET A 1 -32.84 12.17 39.34
CA MET A 1 -32.67 11.59 37.98
C MET A 1 -31.98 10.24 38.10
N LYS A 2 -32.66 9.13 37.77
CA LYS A 2 -32.05 7.79 37.79
C LYS A 2 -31.13 7.66 36.56
N SER A 3 -29.84 7.46 36.78
CA SER A 3 -28.86 7.18 35.73
C SER A 3 -29.18 5.82 35.11
N GLN A 4 -29.53 5.81 33.82
CA GLN A 4 -29.68 4.58 33.06
C GLN A 4 -28.32 3.88 32.94
N PRO A 5 -28.22 2.57 33.19
CA PRO A 5 -26.98 1.84 32.97
C PRO A 5 -26.63 1.83 31.47
N PRO A 6 -25.32 1.84 31.13
CA PRO A 6 -24.87 1.91 29.74
C PRO A 6 -25.39 0.70 28.94
N LYS A 7 -26.05 0.97 27.81
CA LYS A 7 -26.52 -0.06 26.88
C LYS A 7 -25.32 -0.94 26.44
N PRO A 8 -25.44 -2.29 26.51
CA PRO A 8 -24.39 -3.18 26.04
C PRO A 8 -24.15 -2.95 24.55
N LYS A 9 -22.87 -2.76 24.16
CA LYS A 9 -22.47 -2.63 22.76
C LYS A 9 -22.94 -3.87 21.99
N PRO A 10 -23.51 -3.71 20.77
CA PRO A 10 -23.90 -4.85 19.95
C PRO A 10 -22.65 -5.69 19.65
N ILE A 11 -22.61 -6.90 20.22
CA ILE A 11 -21.57 -7.88 19.97
C ILE A 11 -21.79 -8.38 18.54
N SER A 12 -20.90 -7.99 17.64
CA SER A 12 -20.89 -8.44 16.25
C SER A 12 -20.86 -9.97 16.21
N LYS A 13 -21.73 -10.60 15.41
CA LYS A 13 -21.75 -12.06 15.21
C LYS A 13 -20.44 -12.62 14.62
N LEU A 14 -19.54 -11.75 14.14
CA LEU A 14 -18.20 -12.11 13.69
C LEU A 14 -17.18 -12.24 14.84
N ALA A 15 -17.48 -11.71 16.03
CA ALA A 15 -16.59 -11.76 17.19
C ALA A 15 -16.55 -13.13 17.89
N SER A 16 -17.46 -14.04 17.56
CA SER A 16 -17.52 -15.40 18.12
C SER A 16 -16.72 -16.44 17.33
N ILE A 17 -16.11 -16.06 16.20
CA ILE A 17 -15.34 -16.99 15.37
C ILE A 17 -13.93 -17.13 15.98
N PRO A 18 -13.42 -18.35 16.20
CA PRO A 18 -12.05 -18.56 16.67
C PRO A 18 -11.02 -17.91 15.73
N PRO A 19 -9.95 -17.27 16.24
CA PRO A 19 -8.96 -16.59 15.40
C PRO A 19 -8.30 -17.49 14.35
N SER A 20 -8.12 -18.78 14.65
CA SER A 20 -7.59 -19.78 13.72
C SER A 20 -8.53 -20.02 12.54
N VAL A 21 -9.83 -20.21 12.82
CA VAL A 21 -10.86 -20.42 11.80
C VAL A 21 -11.02 -19.17 10.92
N ALA A 22 -10.96 -17.98 11.52
CA ALA A 22 -11.02 -16.72 10.77
C ALA A 22 -9.85 -16.59 9.78
N ARG A 23 -8.62 -16.91 10.18
CA ARG A 23 -7.44 -16.88 9.28
C ARG A 23 -7.59 -17.84 8.12
N ILE A 24 -8.00 -19.09 8.39
CA ILE A 24 -8.22 -20.10 7.34
C ILE A 24 -9.30 -19.63 6.38
N LEU A 25 -10.43 -19.13 6.89
CA LEU A 25 -11.52 -18.65 6.06
C LEU A 25 -11.07 -17.48 5.16
N THR A 26 -10.35 -16.51 5.71
CA THR A 26 -9.82 -15.39 4.91
C THR A 26 -8.82 -15.85 3.85
N ALA A 27 -7.97 -16.84 4.16
CA ALA A 27 -7.01 -17.37 3.21
C ALA A 27 -7.69 -18.16 2.08
N VAL A 28 -8.64 -19.04 2.42
CA VAL A 28 -9.40 -19.85 1.45
C VAL A 28 -10.24 -18.96 0.52
N VAL A 29 -10.70 -17.80 0.98
CA VAL A 29 -11.46 -16.86 0.14
C VAL A 29 -10.53 -15.97 -0.69
N LEU A 30 -9.52 -15.34 -0.06
CA LEU A 30 -8.71 -14.32 -0.72
C LEU A 30 -7.73 -14.92 -1.73
N LEU A 31 -7.14 -16.08 -1.43
CA LEU A 31 -6.09 -16.67 -2.24
C LEU A 31 -6.60 -17.10 -3.63
N PRO A 32 -7.75 -17.79 -3.77
CA PRO A 32 -8.33 -18.08 -5.09
C PRO A 32 -8.71 -16.82 -5.88
N ILE A 33 -9.22 -15.77 -5.20
CA ILE A 33 -9.56 -14.50 -5.85
C ILE A 33 -8.29 -13.85 -6.39
N LEU A 34 -7.20 -13.84 -5.60
CA LEU A 34 -5.91 -13.31 -6.02
C LEU A 34 -5.39 -14.08 -7.23
N ILE A 35 -5.35 -15.42 -7.17
CA ILE A 35 -4.89 -16.26 -8.30
C ILE A 35 -5.76 -16.03 -9.55
N ALA A 36 -7.09 -16.01 -9.41
CA ALA A 36 -7.99 -15.77 -10.52
C ALA A 36 -7.77 -14.39 -11.17
N SER A 37 -7.47 -13.36 -10.37
CA SER A 37 -7.16 -12.01 -10.88
C SER A 37 -5.87 -11.93 -11.70
N ILE A 38 -4.95 -12.88 -11.47
CA ILE A 38 -3.70 -13.01 -12.22
C ILE A 38 -3.94 -13.83 -13.51
N LEU A 39 -4.63 -14.96 -13.40
CA LEU A 39 -4.80 -15.92 -14.50
C LEU A 39 -5.84 -15.48 -15.55
N VAL A 40 -6.88 -14.75 -15.14
CA VAL A 40 -7.95 -14.32 -16.04
C VAL A 40 -7.71 -12.89 -16.48
N GLU A 41 -7.58 -12.69 -17.80
CA GLU A 41 -7.26 -11.39 -18.38
C GLU A 41 -8.29 -10.30 -18.00
N LYS A 42 -9.58 -10.63 -18.10
CA LYS A 42 -10.69 -9.73 -17.76
C LYS A 42 -10.68 -9.26 -16.29
N LEU A 43 -9.98 -9.97 -15.41
CA LEU A 43 -9.86 -9.62 -13.99
C LEU A 43 -8.58 -8.80 -13.70
N ALA A 44 -7.86 -8.31 -14.71
CA ALA A 44 -6.66 -7.47 -14.51
C ALA A 44 -6.93 -6.29 -13.57
N TYR A 45 -8.02 -5.55 -13.79
CA TYR A 45 -8.38 -4.42 -12.94
C TYR A 45 -8.78 -4.82 -11.51
N LEU A 46 -9.24 -6.06 -11.30
CA LEU A 46 -9.45 -6.58 -9.96
C LEU A 46 -8.11 -6.75 -9.23
N PHE A 47 -7.08 -7.25 -9.91
CA PHE A 47 -5.73 -7.32 -9.35
C PHE A 47 -5.20 -5.93 -9.01
N VAL A 48 -5.36 -4.96 -9.91
CA VAL A 48 -4.97 -3.55 -9.67
C VAL A 48 -5.67 -2.99 -8.43
N ALA A 49 -6.98 -3.22 -8.30
CA ALA A 49 -7.76 -2.77 -7.15
C ALA A 49 -7.27 -3.43 -5.85
N LEU A 50 -7.05 -4.75 -5.86
CA LEU A 50 -6.51 -5.49 -4.71
C LEU A 50 -5.12 -4.99 -4.32
N ALA A 51 -4.23 -4.78 -5.29
CA ALA A 51 -2.89 -4.26 -5.05
C ALA A 51 -2.94 -2.83 -4.48
N GLY A 52 -3.79 -1.97 -5.03
CA GLY A 52 -4.01 -0.61 -4.52
C GLY A 52 -4.52 -0.60 -3.08
N ILE A 53 -5.51 -1.44 -2.76
CA ILE A 53 -6.04 -1.59 -1.40
C ILE A 53 -4.96 -2.14 -0.45
N ALA A 54 -4.22 -3.16 -0.87
CA ALA A 54 -3.15 -3.77 -0.08
C ALA A 54 -2.03 -2.77 0.21
N MET A 55 -1.58 -1.99 -0.79
CA MET A 55 -0.60 -0.93 -0.62
C MET A 55 -1.09 0.17 0.31
N GLY A 56 -2.34 0.62 0.14
CA GLY A 56 -2.94 1.62 1.03
C GLY A 56 -3.01 1.15 2.49
N ALA A 57 -3.45 -0.09 2.71
CA ALA A 57 -3.49 -0.70 4.03
C ALA A 57 -2.09 -0.86 4.63
N ALA A 58 -1.13 -1.34 3.85
CA ALA A 58 0.27 -1.48 4.26
C ALA A 58 0.88 -0.12 4.63
N LEU A 59 0.60 0.94 3.88
CA LEU A 59 1.12 2.29 4.16
C LEU A 59 0.57 2.84 5.48
N VAL A 60 -0.73 2.65 5.73
CA VAL A 60 -1.36 3.03 7.01
C VAL A 60 -0.76 2.25 8.18
N GLU A 61 -0.56 0.94 8.03
CA GLU A 61 0.03 0.08 9.05
C GLU A 61 1.50 0.45 9.32
N PHE A 62 2.26 0.71 8.27
CA PHE A 62 3.64 1.18 8.36
C PHE A 62 3.75 2.49 9.14
N TRP A 63 2.89 3.47 8.86
CA TRP A 63 2.85 4.72 9.62
C TRP A 63 2.31 4.56 11.04
N LYS A 64 1.45 3.57 11.29
CA LYS A 64 1.02 3.22 12.65
C LYS A 64 2.21 2.65 13.44
N LEU A 65 3.07 1.85 12.82
CA LEU A 65 4.28 1.33 13.44
C LEU A 65 5.28 2.45 13.73
N ALA A 66 5.49 3.36 12.78
CA ALA A 66 6.33 4.55 12.96
C ALA A 66 5.88 5.40 14.16
N ARG A 67 4.56 5.61 14.31
CA ARG A 67 3.98 6.35 15.44
C ARG A 67 4.28 5.71 16.79
N LYS A 68 4.36 4.37 16.87
CA LYS A 68 4.76 3.67 18.10
C LYS A 68 6.21 3.96 18.48
N GLN A 69 7.07 4.29 17.50
CA GLN A 69 8.46 4.69 17.71
C GLN A 69 8.64 6.21 17.86
N GLN A 70 7.59 6.93 18.31
CA GLN A 70 7.62 8.37 18.56
C GLN A 70 7.96 9.26 17.35
N THR A 71 7.91 8.70 16.13
CA THR A 71 8.13 9.44 14.89
C THR A 71 6.84 9.49 14.08
N ARG A 72 6.55 10.64 13.46
CA ARG A 72 5.35 10.84 12.64
C ARG A 72 5.75 10.95 11.19
N ALA A 73 5.18 10.11 10.34
CA ALA A 73 5.28 10.29 8.89
C ALA A 73 4.43 11.51 8.46
N ASP A 74 4.79 12.11 7.33
CA ASP A 74 3.92 13.03 6.62
C ASP A 74 2.88 12.24 5.83
N PHE A 75 1.68 12.13 6.39
CA PHE A 75 0.58 11.42 5.75
C PHE A 75 0.21 12.04 4.39
N ALA A 76 0.19 13.37 4.29
CA ALA A 76 -0.23 14.05 3.08
C ALA A 76 0.79 13.83 1.96
N ALA A 77 2.07 14.11 2.23
CA ALA A 77 3.12 13.94 1.25
C ALA A 77 3.29 12.45 0.86
N GLY A 78 3.24 11.54 1.84
CA GLY A 78 3.35 10.11 1.58
C GLY A 78 2.18 9.55 0.76
N PHE A 79 0.94 9.97 1.03
CA PHE A 79 -0.22 9.53 0.27
C PHE A 79 -0.24 10.11 -1.14
N LEU A 80 0.07 11.41 -1.30
CA LEU A 80 0.13 12.05 -2.61
C LEU A 80 1.26 11.48 -3.47
N GLY A 81 2.46 11.33 -2.92
CA GLY A 81 3.59 10.72 -3.62
C GLY A 81 3.35 9.25 -3.96
N GLY A 82 2.74 8.49 -3.04
CA GLY A 82 2.30 7.13 -3.30
C GLY A 82 1.28 7.05 -4.43
N LEU A 83 0.23 7.86 -4.38
CA LEU A 83 -0.80 7.89 -5.43
C LEU A 83 -0.21 8.27 -6.80
N ALA A 84 0.67 9.26 -6.84
CA ALA A 84 1.35 9.66 -8.07
C ALA A 84 2.19 8.53 -8.67
N LEU A 85 3.01 7.85 -7.86
CA LEU A 85 3.77 6.68 -8.33
C LEU A 85 2.87 5.54 -8.78
N PHE A 86 1.80 5.26 -8.03
CA PHE A 86 0.85 4.21 -8.39
C PHE A 86 0.22 4.46 -9.77
N ILE A 87 -0.15 5.72 -10.07
CA ILE A 87 -0.68 6.11 -11.38
C ILE A 87 0.36 5.88 -12.48
N VAL A 88 1.63 6.27 -12.25
CA VAL A 88 2.70 6.01 -13.22
C VAL A 88 2.82 4.52 -13.54
N PHE A 89 2.83 3.66 -12.52
CA PHE A 89 2.90 2.21 -12.72
C PHE A 89 1.64 1.63 -13.38
N LEU A 90 0.47 2.21 -13.14
CA LEU A 90 -0.79 1.78 -13.76
C LEU A 90 -0.78 2.00 -15.28
N PHE A 91 -0.17 3.10 -15.74
CA PHE A 91 -0.11 3.46 -17.16
C PHE A 91 1.25 3.15 -17.81
N SER A 92 2.13 2.42 -17.13
CA SER A 92 3.45 2.06 -17.66
C SER A 92 3.36 0.96 -18.71
N GLU A 93 3.95 1.21 -19.88
CA GLU A 93 4.14 0.20 -20.92
C GLU A 93 5.41 -0.65 -20.68
N PRO A 94 5.46 -1.93 -21.12
CA PRO A 94 6.64 -2.77 -21.04
C PRO A 94 7.85 -2.11 -21.72
N GLY A 95 8.95 -2.00 -20.99
CA GLY A 95 10.19 -1.43 -21.52
C GLY A 95 10.18 0.10 -21.65
N LYS A 96 9.07 0.78 -21.34
CA LYS A 96 8.96 2.24 -21.28
C LYS A 96 8.49 2.69 -19.90
N LEU A 97 9.16 2.19 -18.86
CA LEU A 97 9.00 2.81 -17.55
C LEU A 97 9.46 4.26 -17.67
N ASP A 98 8.57 5.19 -17.35
CA ASP A 98 8.88 6.61 -17.35
C ASP A 98 9.75 6.93 -16.13
N LEU A 99 11.03 6.56 -16.24
CA LEU A 99 12.03 6.77 -15.19
C LEU A 99 12.17 8.24 -14.84
N LEU A 100 11.99 9.14 -15.82
CA LEU A 100 12.03 10.58 -15.61
C LEU A 100 10.86 11.03 -14.73
N MET A 101 9.64 10.56 -15.01
CA MET A 101 8.48 10.87 -14.17
C MET A 101 8.61 10.28 -12.77
N ILE A 102 9.07 9.04 -12.63
CA ILE A 102 9.32 8.42 -11.32
C ILE A 102 10.36 9.24 -10.55
N GLN A 103 11.48 9.58 -11.19
CA GLN A 103 12.53 10.40 -10.58
C GLN A 103 12.00 11.77 -10.15
N PHE A 104 11.21 12.43 -11.00
CA PHE A 104 10.61 13.72 -10.70
C PHE A 104 9.67 13.64 -9.49
N ILE A 105 8.82 12.62 -9.42
CA ILE A 105 7.94 12.38 -8.27
C ILE A 105 8.75 12.13 -6.99
N LEU A 106 9.82 11.34 -7.06
CA LEU A 106 10.68 11.06 -5.90
C LEU A 106 11.41 12.31 -5.40
N ILE A 107 11.88 13.16 -6.31
CA ILE A 107 12.49 14.45 -5.96
C ILE A 107 11.45 15.35 -5.28
N LEU A 108 10.26 15.50 -5.88
CA LEU A 108 9.18 16.30 -5.28
C LEU A 108 8.72 15.76 -3.93
N LEU A 109 8.61 14.43 -3.78
CA LEU A 109 8.29 13.79 -2.51
C LEU A 109 9.36 14.10 -1.47
N THR A 110 10.63 13.99 -1.82
CA THR A 110 11.75 14.19 -0.88
C THR A 110 11.83 15.66 -0.45
N ILE A 111 11.81 16.59 -1.41
CA ILE A 111 11.82 18.02 -1.11
C ILE A 111 10.55 18.40 -0.34
N GLY A 112 9.39 17.98 -0.81
CA GLY A 112 8.10 18.29 -0.20
C GLY A 112 7.98 17.77 1.23
N THR A 113 8.44 16.54 1.51
CA THR A 113 8.44 15.99 2.88
C THR A 113 9.39 16.73 3.80
N LEU A 114 10.58 17.10 3.32
CA LEU A 114 11.54 17.89 4.09
C LEU A 114 10.99 19.29 4.38
N THR A 115 10.49 20.00 3.36
CA THR A 115 9.88 21.32 3.51
C THR A 115 8.69 21.28 4.46
N ALA A 116 7.80 20.29 4.32
CA ALA A 116 6.65 20.13 5.21
C ALA A 116 7.07 19.82 6.65
N ALA A 117 8.17 19.10 6.86
CA ALA A 117 8.71 18.82 8.19
C ALA A 117 9.35 20.08 8.81
N MET A 118 10.05 20.90 8.02
CA MET A 118 10.58 22.21 8.44
C MET A 118 9.46 23.17 8.84
N LEU A 119 8.42 23.30 8.01
CA LEU A 119 7.28 24.19 8.26
C LEU A 119 6.47 23.79 9.50
N ARG A 120 6.46 22.50 9.85
CA ARG A 120 5.82 22.01 11.08
C ARG A 120 6.63 22.27 12.35
N GLY A 121 7.82 22.87 12.24
CA GLY A 121 8.69 23.19 13.38
C GLY A 121 9.21 21.96 14.11
N ALA A 122 9.40 20.83 13.41
CA ALA A 122 9.95 19.63 14.02
C ALA A 122 11.41 19.86 14.43
N PRO A 123 11.85 19.36 15.62
CA PRO A 123 13.27 19.39 15.97
C PRO A 123 14.08 18.65 14.91
N PHE A 124 15.25 19.19 14.56
CA PHE A 124 16.06 18.74 13.41
C PHE A 124 16.32 17.22 13.45
N ASP A 125 16.58 16.67 14.65
CA ASP A 125 16.82 15.24 14.87
C ASP A 125 15.64 14.35 14.44
N ARG A 126 14.40 14.84 14.57
CA ARG A 126 13.19 14.11 14.16
C ARG A 126 12.76 14.42 12.74
N MET A 127 13.26 15.51 12.16
CA MET A 127 12.93 15.93 10.80
C MET A 127 13.40 14.88 9.78
N ILE A 128 14.65 14.45 9.88
CA ILE A 128 15.24 13.44 9.00
C ILE A 128 14.52 12.11 9.16
N THR A 129 14.23 11.67 10.39
CA THR A 129 13.51 10.41 10.64
C THR A 129 12.07 10.47 10.10
N SER A 130 11.37 11.59 10.28
CA SER A 130 10.02 11.82 9.76
C SER A 130 9.97 11.76 8.23
N ALA A 131 10.86 12.51 7.56
CA ALA A 131 10.97 12.51 6.11
C ALA A 131 11.38 11.11 5.61
N GLY A 132 12.39 10.50 6.23
CA GLY A 132 12.89 9.16 5.92
C GLY A 132 11.82 8.09 6.01
N ILE A 133 11.01 8.06 7.06
CA ILE A 133 9.88 7.12 7.16
C ILE A 133 8.86 7.38 6.05
N THR A 134 8.58 8.63 5.72
CA THR A 134 7.60 8.94 4.65
C THR A 134 8.09 8.44 3.30
N VAL A 135 9.33 8.78 2.94
CA VAL A 135 9.97 8.36 1.70
C VAL A 135 10.13 6.84 1.66
N LEU A 136 10.59 6.22 2.76
CA LEU A 136 10.75 4.77 2.85
C LEU A 136 9.41 4.04 2.71
N GLY A 137 8.34 4.55 3.31
CA GLY A 137 7.00 3.99 3.14
C GLY A 137 6.57 4.01 1.68
N VAL A 138 6.77 5.12 0.97
CA VAL A 138 6.43 5.21 -0.46
C VAL A 138 7.32 4.31 -1.32
N LEU A 139 8.64 4.29 -1.09
CA LEU A 139 9.56 3.45 -1.86
C LEU A 139 9.34 1.96 -1.61
N TYR A 140 9.25 1.55 -0.36
CA TYR A 140 9.16 0.13 -0.02
C TYR A 140 7.78 -0.44 -0.36
N ILE A 141 6.71 0.31 -0.13
CA ILE A 141 5.35 -0.21 -0.29
C ILE A 141 4.84 0.08 -1.70
N VAL A 142 4.91 1.34 -2.11
CA VAL A 142 4.24 1.78 -3.34
C VAL A 142 5.10 1.59 -4.58
N LEU A 143 6.41 1.86 -4.52
CA LEU A 143 7.27 1.64 -5.68
C LEU A 143 7.44 0.14 -5.96
N LEU A 144 7.68 -0.69 -4.94
CA LEU A 144 7.74 -2.15 -5.13
C LEU A 144 6.37 -2.77 -5.47
N GLY A 145 5.30 -2.37 -4.78
CA GLY A 145 3.96 -2.86 -5.07
C GLY A 145 3.44 -2.39 -6.44
N GLY A 146 3.73 -1.13 -6.81
CA GLY A 146 3.43 -0.57 -8.12
C GLY A 146 4.15 -1.32 -9.26
N HIS A 147 5.37 -1.81 -9.01
CA HIS A 147 6.04 -2.68 -9.98
C HIS A 147 5.21 -3.93 -10.31
N LEU A 148 4.57 -4.57 -9.31
CA LEU A 148 3.68 -5.72 -9.55
C LEU A 148 2.44 -5.35 -10.39
N VAL A 149 1.92 -4.13 -10.19
CA VAL A 149 0.82 -3.58 -11.00
C VAL A 149 1.27 -3.42 -12.46
N ALA A 150 2.46 -2.85 -12.68
CA ALA A 150 3.03 -2.71 -14.02
C ALA A 150 3.30 -4.06 -14.69
N LEU A 151 3.74 -5.08 -13.94
CA LEU A 151 3.89 -6.44 -14.47
C LEU A 151 2.54 -7.02 -14.94
N ARG A 152 1.44 -6.71 -14.24
CA ARG A 152 0.11 -7.23 -14.58
C ARG A 152 -0.55 -6.52 -15.76
N VAL A 153 -0.39 -5.20 -15.86
CA VAL A 153 -1.08 -4.35 -16.86
C VAL A 153 -0.22 -4.07 -18.08
N GLY A 154 1.10 -3.99 -17.92
CA GLY A 154 2.00 -3.65 -19.01
C GLY A 154 2.15 -4.79 -20.01
N PHE A 155 2.44 -6.00 -19.57
CA PHE A 155 2.84 -7.10 -20.46
C PHE A 155 1.66 -7.83 -21.11
N ALA A 156 1.96 -8.58 -22.17
CA ALA A 156 0.99 -9.50 -22.76
C ALA A 156 0.45 -10.49 -21.71
N PRO A 157 -0.85 -10.85 -21.75
CA PRO A 157 -1.51 -11.61 -20.68
C PRO A 157 -0.78 -12.90 -20.29
N GLN A 158 -0.20 -13.61 -21.27
CA GLN A 158 0.49 -14.87 -21.02
C GLN A 158 1.80 -14.67 -20.26
N LEU A 159 2.56 -13.63 -20.58
CA LEU A 159 3.83 -13.32 -19.92
C LEU A 159 3.60 -12.77 -18.51
N SER A 160 2.61 -11.88 -18.33
CA SER A 160 2.22 -11.37 -17.00
C SER A 160 1.89 -12.51 -16.04
N LYS A 161 1.14 -13.52 -16.47
CA LYS A 161 0.79 -14.69 -15.64
C LYS A 161 2.03 -15.42 -15.14
N HIS A 162 2.99 -15.69 -16.02
CA HIS A 162 4.22 -16.38 -15.62
C HIS A 162 5.06 -15.54 -14.66
N LEU A 163 5.24 -14.25 -14.93
CA LEU A 163 6.03 -13.36 -14.07
C LEU A 163 5.42 -13.22 -12.67
N LEU A 164 4.10 -12.98 -12.58
CA LEU A 164 3.44 -12.87 -11.29
C LEU A 164 3.39 -14.21 -10.56
N SER A 165 3.12 -15.31 -11.25
CA SER A 165 3.08 -16.64 -10.62
C SER A 165 4.46 -17.04 -10.08
N PHE A 166 5.54 -16.72 -10.82
CA PHE A 166 6.90 -16.92 -10.34
C PHE A 166 7.20 -16.09 -9.10
N PHE A 167 6.84 -14.80 -9.10
CA PHE A 167 7.01 -13.93 -7.93
C PHE A 167 6.32 -14.48 -6.68
N PHE A 168 5.06 -14.92 -6.80
CA PHE A 168 4.30 -15.49 -5.68
C PHE A 168 4.71 -16.92 -5.30
N LEU A 169 5.45 -17.64 -6.15
CA LEU A 169 5.96 -18.97 -5.82
C LEU A 169 7.28 -18.90 -5.06
N VAL A 170 8.09 -17.86 -5.31
CA VAL A 170 9.39 -17.67 -4.64
C VAL A 170 9.23 -17.13 -3.21
N ILE A 171 8.14 -16.42 -2.92
CA ILE A 171 7.82 -15.81 -1.61
C ILE A 171 6.89 -16.74 -0.82
#